data_AF-A0A0C3JGY2-F1
#
_entry.id   AF-A0A0C3JGY2-F1
#
_cell.length_a   1.000
_cell.length_b   1.000
_cell.length_c   1.000
_cell.angle_alpha   90.00
_cell.angle_beta   90.00
_cell.angle_gamma   90.00
#
_symmetry.space_group_name_H-M   'P 1'
#
loop_
_entity.id
_entity.type
_entity.pdbx_description
1 polymer ?
#
loop_
_entity_poly.entity_id
_entity_poly.type
_entity_poly.pdbx_seq_one_letter_code
_entity_poly.pdbx_strand_id
1 'polypeptide(L)'
;MQSLQLGLFDHFADHCPHLFLRCLHVWPEVFDRILDQISSHPIFHSSSENRQLLVAIQLATFLFHAGHYGNVASPEDVAQWAGVSVGLVINFTNWVMVAILDEHDTFVNIPPHDSEDMERACTFTESQTCLAWRNGVFAADGSSILLFEKLQIFGESFYDRKSRYSLNCQVCIPMHAKWNTYCS
;
A
#
# COMPACT_ATOMS: atom_id res chain seq x y z
N MET A 1 -0.41 28.16 8.56
CA MET A 1 0.99 27.68 8.52
C MET A 1 1.03 26.62 7.45
N GLN A 2 1.63 26.91 6.28
CA GLN A 2 1.95 25.86 5.31
C GLN A 2 3.01 24.96 5.94
N SER A 3 2.76 23.65 6.03
CA SER A 3 3.76 22.69 6.46
C SER A 3 4.94 22.71 5.49
N LEU A 4 6.14 22.90 6.04
CA LEU A 4 7.41 22.88 5.32
C LEU A 4 7.72 21.51 4.66
N GLN A 5 6.96 20.46 5.03
CA GLN A 5 7.26 19.07 4.74
C GLN A 5 6.88 18.65 3.30
N LEU A 6 5.83 19.23 2.71
CA LEU A 6 5.38 18.83 1.37
C LEU A 6 6.32 19.33 0.27
N GLY A 7 6.91 20.51 0.42
CA GLY A 7 7.94 21.03 -0.49
C GLY A 7 9.28 20.30 -0.38
N LEU A 8 9.47 19.47 0.66
CA LEU A 8 10.65 18.63 0.80
C LEU A 8 10.54 17.33 -0.01
N PHE A 9 9.35 16.96 -0.49
CA PHE A 9 9.19 15.69 -1.21
C PHE A 9 9.86 15.71 -2.58
N ASP A 10 9.75 16.78 -3.34
CA ASP A 10 10.47 16.91 -4.62
C ASP A 10 11.98 16.80 -4.38
N HIS A 11 12.48 17.51 -3.35
CA HIS A 11 13.89 17.42 -2.95
C HIS A 11 14.29 16.01 -2.47
N PHE A 12 13.43 15.30 -1.74
CA PHE A 12 13.70 13.94 -1.29
C PHE A 12 13.68 12.96 -2.46
N ALA A 13 12.74 13.08 -3.39
CA ALA A 13 12.69 12.27 -4.60
C ALA A 13 13.98 12.45 -5.42
N ASP A 14 14.40 13.70 -5.65
CA ASP A 14 15.53 14.01 -6.53
C ASP A 14 16.90 13.79 -5.91
N HIS A 15 17.04 13.97 -4.59
CA HIS A 15 18.36 14.05 -3.94
C HIS A 15 18.54 13.07 -2.78
N CYS A 16 17.46 12.54 -2.19
CA CYS A 16 17.52 11.68 -1.01
C CYS A 16 16.42 10.59 -1.03
N PRO A 17 16.39 9.71 -2.06
CA PRO A 17 15.27 8.77 -2.26
C PRO A 17 15.08 7.79 -1.09
N HIS A 18 16.14 7.51 -0.33
CA HIS A 18 16.06 6.72 0.90
C HIS A 18 15.21 7.39 2.00
N LEU A 19 15.18 8.72 2.08
CA LEU A 19 14.31 9.44 3.02
C LEU A 19 12.86 9.42 2.54
N PHE A 20 12.65 9.53 1.23
CA PHE A 20 11.33 9.38 0.62
C PHE A 20 10.76 7.98 0.95
N LEU A 21 11.55 6.93 0.71
CA LEU A 21 11.18 5.55 1.03
C LEU A 21 10.92 5.36 2.53
N ARG A 22 11.74 5.95 3.41
CA ARG A 22 11.51 5.87 4.86
C ARG A 22 10.23 6.55 5.30
N CYS A 23 9.83 7.63 4.64
CA CYS A 23 8.63 8.38 5.00
C CYS A 23 7.36 7.80 4.40
N LEU A 24 7.38 7.39 3.13
CA LEU A 24 6.18 6.97 2.39
C LEU A 24 6.12 5.47 2.11
N HIS A 25 7.16 4.72 2.47
CA HIS A 25 7.28 3.27 2.23
C HIS A 25 7.17 2.85 0.76
N VAL A 26 7.32 3.79 -0.17
CA VAL A 26 7.36 3.57 -1.62
C VAL A 26 8.54 4.33 -2.23
N TRP A 27 9.07 3.82 -3.34
CA TRP A 27 10.05 4.55 -4.14
C TRP A 27 9.40 5.72 -4.88
N PRO A 28 10.11 6.83 -5.15
CA PRO A 28 9.57 7.97 -5.89
C PRO A 28 8.93 7.58 -7.23
N GLU A 29 9.57 6.69 -7.99
CA GLU A 29 9.07 6.24 -9.30
C GLU A 29 7.77 5.43 -9.17
N VAL A 30 7.61 4.71 -8.06
CA VAL A 30 6.37 3.97 -7.76
C VAL A 30 5.29 4.94 -7.31
N PHE A 31 5.64 5.94 -6.51
CA PHE A 31 4.74 7.01 -6.10
C PHE A 31 4.16 7.75 -7.31
N ASP A 32 5.01 8.17 -8.26
CA ASP A 32 4.58 8.87 -9.47
C ASP A 32 3.67 8.00 -10.33
N ARG A 33 3.94 6.71 -10.46
CA ARG A 33 3.06 5.78 -11.18
C ARG A 33 1.70 5.62 -10.52
N ILE A 34 1.65 5.50 -9.19
CA ILE A 34 0.39 5.44 -8.46
C ILE A 34 -0.36 6.77 -8.65
N LEU A 35 0.35 7.89 -8.53
CA LEU A 35 -0.21 9.21 -8.70
C LEU A 35 -0.83 9.38 -10.09
N ASP A 36 -0.10 9.04 -11.16
CA ASP A 36 -0.59 9.10 -12.54
C ASP A 36 -1.84 8.24 -12.74
N GLN A 37 -1.87 7.04 -12.14
CA GLN A 37 -3.00 6.13 -12.24
C GLN A 37 -4.26 6.72 -11.60
N ILE A 38 -4.14 7.25 -10.37
CA ILE A 38 -5.31 7.68 -9.59
C ILE A 38 -5.71 9.13 -9.85
N SER A 39 -4.84 9.97 -10.43
CA SER A 39 -5.05 11.43 -10.54
C SER A 39 -6.29 11.81 -11.37
N SER A 40 -6.72 10.95 -12.28
CA SER A 40 -7.92 11.17 -13.10
C SER A 40 -9.23 10.75 -12.43
N HIS A 41 -9.14 10.14 -11.24
CA HIS A 41 -10.28 9.57 -10.56
C HIS A 41 -11.27 10.67 -10.10
N PRO A 42 -12.58 10.54 -10.38
CA PRO A 42 -13.58 11.59 -10.11
C PRO A 42 -13.68 11.99 -8.63
N ILE A 43 -13.27 11.12 -7.70
CA ILE A 43 -13.28 11.40 -6.26
C ILE A 43 -12.37 12.58 -5.88
N PHE A 44 -11.32 12.83 -6.66
CA PHE A 44 -10.39 13.94 -6.46
C PHE A 44 -10.85 15.25 -7.11
N HIS A 45 -12.02 15.26 -7.74
CA HIS A 45 -12.60 16.42 -8.39
C HIS A 45 -13.92 16.79 -7.70
N SER A 46 -13.89 17.78 -6.81
CA SER A 46 -15.12 18.35 -6.27
C SER A 46 -15.73 19.34 -7.25
N SER A 47 -17.06 19.34 -7.34
CA SER A 47 -17.83 20.35 -8.08
C SER A 47 -17.93 21.68 -7.31
N SER A 48 -17.16 21.87 -6.24
CA SER A 48 -17.24 23.04 -5.36
C SER A 48 -16.17 24.07 -5.70
N GLU A 49 -16.44 25.35 -5.47
CA GLU A 49 -15.51 26.46 -5.73
C GLU A 49 -14.23 26.44 -4.87
N ASN A 50 -14.15 25.54 -3.89
CA ASN A 50 -12.99 25.41 -3.02
C ASN A 50 -11.87 24.64 -3.73
N ARG A 51 -10.67 25.25 -3.81
CA ARG A 51 -9.47 24.59 -4.32
C ARG A 51 -9.14 23.36 -3.47
N GLN A 52 -9.35 22.16 -4.02
CA GLN A 52 -8.85 20.94 -3.41
C GLN A 52 -7.32 20.93 -3.41
N LEU A 53 -6.73 20.31 -2.39
CA LEU A 53 -5.30 20.06 -2.32
C LEU A 53 -4.88 19.09 -3.44
N LEU A 54 -3.66 19.24 -3.95
CA LEU A 54 -3.12 18.38 -5.01
C LEU A 54 -3.24 16.90 -4.64
N VAL A 55 -3.58 16.04 -5.60
CA VAL A 55 -3.71 14.58 -5.41
C VAL A 55 -2.44 13.97 -4.83
N ALA A 56 -1.26 14.48 -5.24
CA ALA A 56 0.03 14.09 -4.69
C ALA A 56 0.10 14.25 -3.16
N ILE A 57 -0.46 15.34 -2.62
CA ILE A 57 -0.46 15.57 -1.17
C ILE A 57 -1.41 14.61 -0.46
N GLN A 58 -2.57 14.33 -1.07
CA GLN A 58 -3.54 13.38 -0.53
C GLN A 58 -2.95 11.97 -0.49
N LEU A 59 -2.29 11.55 -1.58
CA LEU A 59 -1.59 10.27 -1.69
C LEU A 59 -0.43 10.18 -0.69
N ALA A 60 0.42 11.20 -0.58
CA ALA A 60 1.52 11.20 0.39
C ALA A 60 1.02 11.14 1.84
N THR A 61 -0.08 11.84 2.15
CA THR A 61 -0.71 11.78 3.48
C THR A 61 -1.25 10.38 3.77
N PHE A 62 -1.91 9.76 2.80
CA PHE A 62 -2.40 8.39 2.91
C PHE A 62 -1.26 7.38 3.11
N LEU A 63 -0.20 7.45 2.30
CA LEU A 63 0.94 6.52 2.39
C LEU A 63 1.72 6.70 3.69
N PHE A 64 1.90 7.95 4.15
CA PHE A 64 2.49 8.21 5.45
C PHE A 64 1.64 7.59 6.57
N HIS A 65 0.32 7.79 6.53
CA HIS A 65 -0.60 7.22 7.51
C HIS A 65 -0.60 5.68 7.50
N ALA A 66 -0.70 5.07 6.32
CA ALA A 66 -0.77 3.61 6.16
C ALA A 66 0.57 2.90 6.42
N GLY A 67 1.70 3.58 6.18
CA GLY A 67 3.04 3.04 6.38
C GLY A 67 3.47 3.00 7.85
N HIS A 68 2.82 3.77 8.72
CA HIS A 68 3.17 3.85 10.13
C HIS A 68 2.14 3.11 11.00
N TYR A 69 2.58 2.57 12.13
CA TYR A 69 1.71 1.90 13.11
C TYR A 69 1.91 2.50 14.51
N GLY A 70 0.88 2.42 15.35
CA GLY A 70 0.88 2.97 16.70
C GLY A 70 0.62 4.47 16.70
N ASN A 71 1.19 5.20 17.67
CA ASN A 71 0.87 6.61 17.87
C ASN A 71 1.15 7.47 16.63
N VAL A 72 2.21 7.18 15.88
CA VAL A 72 2.59 7.90 14.64
C VAL A 72 1.54 7.76 13.53
N ALA A 73 0.63 6.77 13.63
CA ALA A 73 -0.49 6.57 12.72
C ALA A 73 -1.77 7.27 13.20
N SER A 74 -1.75 8.02 14.31
CA SER A 74 -2.93 8.74 14.76
C SER A 74 -3.29 9.84 13.75
N PRO A 75 -4.59 10.08 13.46
CA PRO A 75 -5.01 11.16 12.58
C PRO A 75 -4.48 12.54 13.01
N GLU A 76 -4.29 12.75 14.31
CA GLU A 76 -3.70 13.96 14.89
C GLU A 76 -2.22 14.13 14.53
N ASP A 77 -1.40 13.09 14.69
CA ASP A 77 0.02 13.13 14.38
C ASP A 77 0.25 13.25 12.87
N VAL A 78 -0.55 12.54 12.06
CA VAL A 78 -0.52 12.66 10.59
C VAL A 78 -0.94 14.06 10.15
N ALA A 79 -1.95 14.65 10.79
CA ALA A 79 -2.40 16.01 10.50
C ALA A 79 -1.30 17.04 10.80
N GLN A 80 -0.61 16.89 11.94
CA GLN A 80 0.53 17.71 12.30
C GLN A 80 1.68 17.57 11.29
N TRP A 81 1.98 16.34 10.87
CA TRP A 81 3.02 16.06 9.88
C TRP A 81 2.70 16.67 8.50
N ALA A 82 1.48 16.45 7.99
CA ALA A 82 1.03 16.94 6.71
C ALA A 82 0.69 18.45 6.72
N GLY A 83 0.50 19.05 7.88
CA GLY A 83 0.06 20.45 8.04
C GLY A 83 -1.37 20.70 7.57
N VAL A 84 -2.25 19.72 7.76
CA VAL A 84 -3.67 19.78 7.40
C VAL A 84 -4.54 19.55 8.62
N SER A 85 -5.86 19.69 8.50
CA SER A 85 -6.77 19.33 9.59
C SER A 85 -6.94 17.81 9.69
N VAL A 86 -7.27 17.30 10.88
CA VAL A 86 -7.58 15.88 11.11
C VAL A 86 -8.70 15.38 10.17
N GLY A 87 -9.73 16.21 9.94
CA GLY A 87 -10.81 15.88 9.01
C GLY A 87 -10.32 15.71 7.57
N LEU A 88 -9.30 16.47 7.13
CA LEU A 88 -8.68 16.28 5.82
C LEU A 88 -7.85 15.00 5.75
N VAL A 89 -7.13 14.62 6.81
CA VAL A 89 -6.42 13.32 6.84
C VAL A 89 -7.38 12.16 6.62
N ILE A 90 -8.52 12.17 7.32
CA ILE A 90 -9.56 11.15 7.19
C ILE A 90 -10.13 11.15 5.77
N ASN A 91 -10.45 12.32 5.22
CA ASN A 91 -10.98 12.43 3.86
C ASN A 91 -9.97 11.96 2.81
N PHE A 92 -8.71 12.38 2.90
CA PHE A 92 -7.65 11.94 1.98
C PHE A 92 -7.44 10.44 2.06
N THR A 93 -7.43 9.88 3.28
CA THR A 93 -7.33 8.43 3.48
C THR A 93 -8.48 7.71 2.78
N ASN A 94 -9.72 8.15 2.97
CA ASN A 94 -10.88 7.54 2.33
C ASN A 94 -10.86 7.70 0.81
N TRP A 95 -10.53 8.89 0.29
CA TRP A 95 -10.53 9.16 -1.14
C TRP A 95 -9.45 8.36 -1.87
N VAL A 96 -8.23 8.32 -1.32
CA VAL A 96 -7.13 7.55 -1.89
C VAL A 96 -7.43 6.05 -1.80
N MET A 97 -7.98 5.56 -0.67
CA MET A 97 -8.41 4.16 -0.55
C MET A 97 -9.44 3.79 -1.62
N VAL A 98 -10.47 4.62 -1.86
CA VAL A 98 -11.47 4.33 -2.90
C VAL A 98 -10.83 4.30 -4.29
N ALA A 99 -9.98 5.28 -4.62
CA ALA A 99 -9.33 5.31 -5.93
C ALA A 99 -8.38 4.10 -6.14
N ILE A 100 -7.68 3.66 -5.10
CA ILE A 100 -6.83 2.45 -5.16
C ILE A 100 -7.68 1.18 -5.29
N LEU A 101 -8.81 1.10 -4.58
CA LEU A 101 -9.71 -0.05 -4.64
C LEU A 101 -10.42 -0.16 -6.00
N ASP A 102 -10.72 0.95 -6.66
CA ASP A 102 -11.30 0.93 -8.00
C ASP A 102 -10.29 0.40 -9.05
N GLU A 103 -8.99 0.45 -8.77
CA GLU A 103 -7.93 -0.17 -9.56
C GLU A 103 -7.63 -1.62 -9.17
N HIS A 104 -8.31 -2.17 -8.15
CA HIS A 104 -8.01 -3.48 -7.57
C HIS A 104 -7.97 -4.59 -8.62
N ASP A 105 -9.01 -4.73 -9.44
CA ASP A 105 -9.12 -5.85 -10.39
C ASP A 105 -8.09 -5.76 -11.52
N THR A 106 -7.56 -4.57 -11.79
CA THR A 106 -6.48 -4.35 -12.76
C THR A 106 -5.15 -4.91 -12.26
N PHE A 107 -4.83 -4.72 -10.97
CA PHE A 107 -3.50 -5.04 -10.42
C PHE A 107 -3.46 -6.25 -9.49
N VAL A 108 -4.58 -6.57 -8.83
CA VAL A 108 -4.75 -7.68 -7.90
C VAL A 108 -5.65 -8.72 -8.55
N ASN A 109 -5.13 -9.31 -9.63
CA ASN A 109 -5.76 -10.46 -10.27
C ASN A 109 -4.79 -11.64 -10.34
N ILE A 110 -5.37 -12.83 -10.41
CA ILE A 110 -4.64 -14.05 -10.71
C ILE A 110 -4.57 -14.14 -12.24
N PRO A 111 -3.37 -14.10 -12.85
CA PRO A 111 -3.26 -14.21 -14.29
C PRO A 111 -3.88 -15.54 -14.76
N PRO A 112 -4.59 -15.56 -15.89
CA PRO A 112 -5.07 -16.81 -16.47
C PRO A 112 -3.90 -17.77 -16.72
N HIS A 113 -4.14 -19.07 -16.55
CA HIS A 113 -3.10 -20.10 -16.65
C HIS A 113 -2.30 -20.04 -17.95
N ASP A 114 -2.96 -19.72 -19.07
CA ASP A 114 -2.35 -19.68 -20.41
C ASP A 114 -1.95 -18.27 -20.85
N SER A 115 -1.90 -17.31 -19.92
CA SER A 115 -1.53 -15.93 -20.22
C SER A 115 -0.01 -15.74 -20.29
N GLU A 116 0.43 -14.73 -21.05
CA GLU A 116 1.86 -14.36 -21.12
C GLU A 116 2.41 -13.99 -19.73
N ASP A 117 1.59 -13.34 -18.89
CA ASP A 117 1.99 -12.94 -17.54
C ASP A 117 2.15 -14.13 -16.59
N MET A 118 1.37 -15.21 -16.77
CA MET A 118 1.57 -16.46 -16.04
C MET A 118 2.88 -17.13 -16.44
N GLU A 119 3.19 -17.21 -17.74
CA GLU A 119 4.45 -17.80 -18.21
C GLU A 119 5.67 -16.98 -17.76
N ARG A 120 5.55 -15.65 -17.73
CA ARG A 120 6.57 -14.76 -17.14
C ARG A 120 6.77 -15.04 -15.65
N ALA A 121 5.68 -15.21 -14.89
CA ALA A 121 5.75 -15.55 -13.47
C ALA A 121 6.42 -16.92 -13.25
N CYS A 122 6.04 -17.93 -14.03
CA CYS A 122 6.65 -19.27 -14.00
C CYS A 122 8.16 -19.21 -14.29
N THR A 123 8.54 -18.51 -15.35
CA THR A 123 9.94 -18.33 -15.76
C THR A 123 10.72 -17.58 -14.68
N PHE A 124 10.12 -16.54 -14.08
CA PHE A 124 10.74 -15.79 -12.99
C PHE A 124 10.97 -16.69 -11.77
N THR A 125 9.95 -17.43 -11.31
CA THR A 125 10.10 -18.36 -10.18
C THR A 125 11.19 -19.39 -10.46
N GLU A 126 11.20 -20.01 -11.64
CA GLU A 126 12.25 -20.96 -12.04
C GLU A 126 13.65 -20.32 -11.99
N SER A 127 13.80 -19.07 -12.46
CA SER A 127 15.07 -18.34 -12.45
C SER A 127 15.58 -18.03 -11.05
N GLN A 128 14.69 -17.81 -10.08
CA GLN A 128 15.03 -17.52 -8.69
C GLN A 128 15.14 -18.77 -7.82
N THR A 129 14.63 -19.92 -8.30
CA THR A 129 14.56 -21.17 -7.52
C THR A 129 15.08 -22.37 -8.33
N CYS A 130 14.20 -23.23 -8.84
CA CYS A 130 14.53 -24.31 -9.77
C CYS A 130 13.29 -24.77 -10.57
N LEU A 131 13.50 -25.61 -11.59
CA LEU A 131 12.44 -26.12 -12.47
C LEU A 131 11.27 -26.79 -11.73
N ALA A 132 11.54 -27.48 -10.61
CA ALA A 132 10.48 -28.13 -9.81
C ALA A 132 9.51 -27.13 -9.17
N TRP A 133 9.96 -25.88 -8.96
CA TRP A 133 9.17 -24.79 -8.39
C TRP A 133 8.59 -23.86 -9.45
N ARG A 134 8.75 -24.13 -10.75
CA ARG A 134 8.25 -23.30 -11.85
C ARG A 134 6.78 -22.91 -11.70
N ASN A 135 5.92 -23.82 -11.24
CA ASN A 135 4.49 -23.56 -11.05
C ASN A 135 4.16 -22.89 -9.70
N GLY A 136 5.15 -22.67 -8.84
CA GLY A 136 5.04 -21.97 -7.56
C GLY A 136 5.07 -20.46 -7.73
N VAL A 137 4.17 -19.91 -8.53
CA VAL A 137 4.18 -18.50 -8.96
C VAL A 137 3.59 -17.53 -7.93
N PHE A 138 3.08 -18.01 -6.81
CA PHE A 138 2.50 -17.16 -5.76
C PHE A 138 3.38 -17.13 -4.53
N ALA A 139 3.59 -15.93 -3.99
CA ALA A 139 4.09 -15.74 -2.64
C ALA A 139 2.90 -15.50 -1.71
N ALA A 140 2.87 -16.19 -0.58
CA ALA A 140 1.90 -15.95 0.48
C ALA A 140 2.63 -15.30 1.67
N ASP A 141 2.15 -14.14 2.11
CA ASP A 141 2.54 -13.56 3.39
C ASP A 141 1.35 -13.55 4.33
N GLY A 142 1.62 -13.69 5.62
CA GLY A 142 0.60 -13.87 6.66
C GLY A 142 0.87 -13.02 7.89
N SER A 143 -0.15 -12.31 8.34
CA SER A 143 -0.15 -11.61 9.62
C SER A 143 -1.23 -12.15 10.54
N SER A 144 -0.95 -12.16 11.84
CA SER A 144 -1.91 -12.57 12.86
C SER A 144 -2.63 -11.34 13.41
N ILE A 145 -3.95 -11.25 13.17
CA ILE A 145 -4.81 -10.23 13.77
C ILE A 145 -5.18 -10.69 15.18
N LEU A 146 -4.77 -9.94 16.20
CA LEU A 146 -5.07 -10.27 17.58
C LEU A 146 -6.56 -10.09 17.88
N LEU A 147 -7.15 -11.10 18.49
CA LEU A 147 -8.49 -11.05 19.04
C LEU A 147 -8.42 -10.61 20.50
N PHE A 148 -9.32 -9.70 20.89
CA PHE A 148 -9.43 -9.25 22.27
C PHE A 148 -9.89 -10.36 23.21
N GLU A 149 -10.78 -11.24 22.73
CA GLU A 149 -11.34 -12.34 23.49
C GLU A 149 -11.45 -13.60 22.63
N LYS A 150 -11.50 -14.76 23.31
CA LYS A 150 -11.84 -16.04 22.70
C LYS A 150 -13.20 -15.96 21.99
N LEU A 151 -13.24 -16.36 20.72
CA LEU A 151 -14.50 -16.46 19.99
C LEU A 151 -15.39 -17.56 20.58
N GLN A 152 -16.70 -17.30 20.66
CA GLN A 152 -17.68 -18.28 21.15
C GLN A 152 -17.74 -19.54 20.28
N ILE A 153 -17.55 -19.39 18.97
CA ILE A 153 -17.56 -20.48 18.01
C ILE A 153 -16.12 -20.79 17.61
N PHE A 154 -15.70 -22.05 17.77
CA PHE A 154 -14.34 -22.51 17.47
C PHE A 154 -13.22 -21.77 18.21
N GLY A 155 -13.47 -21.20 19.39
CA GLY A 155 -12.49 -20.38 20.11
C GLY A 155 -11.11 -21.01 20.28
N GLU A 156 -11.04 -22.32 20.55
CA GLU A 156 -9.76 -23.05 20.67
C GLU A 156 -8.97 -23.09 19.35
N SER A 157 -9.65 -23.06 18.20
CA SER A 157 -9.02 -23.06 16.89
C SER A 157 -8.28 -21.75 16.57
N PHE A 158 -8.56 -20.69 17.31
CA PHE A 158 -7.88 -19.40 17.19
C PHE A 158 -6.77 -19.22 18.23
N TYR A 159 -6.53 -20.20 19.09
CA TYR A 159 -5.46 -20.14 20.08
C TYR A 159 -4.12 -20.54 19.44
N ASP A 160 -3.24 -19.56 19.27
CA ASP A 160 -1.98 -19.74 18.57
C ASP A 160 -0.83 -20.26 19.47
N ARG A 161 0.30 -20.63 18.84
CA ARG A 161 1.51 -21.09 19.55
C ARG A 161 2.08 -20.04 20.52
N LYS A 162 1.70 -18.76 20.39
CA LYS A 162 2.13 -17.67 21.27
C LYS A 162 1.15 -17.45 22.43
N SER A 163 0.21 -18.37 22.65
CA SER A 163 -0.81 -18.30 23.69
C SER A 163 -1.73 -17.08 23.53
N ARG A 164 -2.05 -16.69 22.29
CA ARG A 164 -2.95 -15.59 21.97
C ARG A 164 -4.10 -16.10 21.12
N TYR A 165 -5.26 -15.45 21.26
CA TYR A 165 -6.33 -15.63 20.29
C TYR A 165 -6.03 -14.74 19.08
N SER A 166 -5.88 -15.33 17.90
CA SER A 166 -5.57 -14.58 16.68
C SER A 166 -6.19 -15.20 15.42
N LEU A 167 -6.46 -14.34 14.44
CA LEU A 167 -6.88 -14.73 13.09
C LEU A 167 -5.69 -14.63 12.15
N ASN A 168 -5.45 -15.67 11.35
CA ASN A 168 -4.49 -15.60 10.27
C ASN A 168 -5.11 -14.84 9.10
N CYS A 169 -4.54 -13.69 8.76
CA CYS A 169 -4.82 -12.96 7.53
C CYS A 169 -3.68 -13.23 6.57
N GLN A 170 -3.95 -13.81 5.40
CA GLN A 170 -2.94 -14.12 4.40
C GLN A 170 -3.24 -13.39 3.10
N VAL A 171 -2.20 -12.84 2.47
CA VAL A 171 -2.25 -12.24 1.14
C VAL A 171 -1.40 -13.08 0.22
N CYS A 172 -1.98 -13.52 -0.89
CA CYS A 172 -1.29 -14.26 -1.94
C CYS A 172 -1.08 -13.33 -3.14
N ILE A 173 0.19 -13.10 -3.51
CA ILE A 173 0.56 -12.18 -4.59
C ILE A 173 1.30 -12.97 -5.67
N PRO A 174 0.94 -12.80 -6.97
CA PRO A 174 1.72 -13.38 -8.06
C PRO A 174 3.12 -12.77 -8.09
N MET A 175 4.14 -13.63 -8.14
CA MET A 175 5.54 -13.25 -8.32
C MET A 175 5.73 -12.78 -9.75
N HIS A 176 5.72 -11.47 -9.96
CA HIS A 176 5.94 -10.88 -11.28
C HIS A 176 7.25 -10.06 -11.33
N ALA A 177 8.04 -10.27 -12.37
CA ALA A 177 9.38 -9.68 -12.54
C ALA A 177 9.43 -8.14 -12.53
N LYS A 178 8.30 -7.46 -12.83
CA LYS A 178 8.26 -5.98 -12.90
C LYS A 178 8.42 -5.24 -11.58
N TRP A 179 8.25 -5.90 -10.41
CA TRP A 179 8.51 -5.24 -9.12
C TRP A 179 10.01 -5.21 -8.78
N ASN A 180 10.81 -6.09 -9.37
CA ASN A 180 12.24 -6.18 -9.08
C ASN A 180 13.12 -5.29 -9.97
N THR A 181 12.57 -4.67 -11.02
CA THR A 181 13.29 -3.70 -11.86
C THR A 181 13.49 -2.34 -11.20
N TYR A 182 12.88 -2.09 -10.03
CA TYR A 182 13.10 -0.85 -9.25
C TYR A 182 14.23 -0.97 -8.21
N CYS A 183 14.82 -2.16 -8.08
CA CYS A 183 15.93 -2.42 -7.15
C CYS A 183 17.27 -2.66 -7.88
N SER A 184 17.46 -2.08 -9.06
CA SER A 184 18.70 -2.18 -9.84
C SER A 184 19.39 -0.83 -9.95
#